data_AF-A0A345QZ28-F1
#
_entry.id   AF-A0A345QZ28-F1
#
_cell.length_a   1.000
_cell.length_b   1.000
_cell.length_c   1.000
_cell.angle_alpha   90.00
_cell.angle_beta   90.00
_cell.angle_gamma   90.00
#
_symmetry.space_group_name_H-M   'P 1'
#
loop_
_entity.id
_entity.type
_entity.pdbx_description
1 polymer ?
#
loop_
_entity_poly.entity_id
_entity_poly.type
_entity_poly.pdbx_seq_one_letter_code
_entity_poly.pdbx_strand_id
1 'polypeptide(L)'
;MMKDEAPFLLEWYAHHLAVGFTKILVYTNDCSDGTDDMLIRLEELGLGYHRRNDIPEGVKPQPSAMKYAQAEPKVAEADWILMFDADEFLCINYGDGTLDPMLDAAGDANGIVITWRIFGSGNVVDWSRDPVTEQYLYAAPPTWNKGWGVKTLFKFDPDKWKIGIHRPSIKNKHLETGFPDTVKWLNGSGQPMEDYFKFRGWRSIRRTVGYQWAQMNHYAVKSIDSYAIRKFRGNVNNKKDKYNADYWSLQDRNEVYDDKILRYTERRKQIMDELLTDPVLSRLHYAAIEKVEARLEEYRATDAYAELKQSLLEASEVPITQIVAKPPKARDPEEIAKLMSQVEKNVADRPAEERRSVPEAAFADVAEGGDGFVPGDIDVSVQTAVDWVPNHDIALPADVRIFAQSTLELVMRGKYQRRMARMTGRMVEAGQKVLDLGAGIGFLSIHAAQTVSEATVLAQEDNSSRLAIMRDVLDHNALELGDRLSMIDTPVICDNDAETLARVNQMIADHQPDVLRISYEELGGRLLSRVTLGPVTRVVLFGPAVAAFHAQRSKVKDPSLSPDQDQSMPEFVIIEPKQAAHAT
;
A
#
# COMPACT_ATOMS: atom_id res chain seq x y z
N MET A 1 19.00 5.87 16.29
CA MET A 1 20.37 6.46 16.24
C MET A 1 20.33 7.62 15.28
N MET A 2 21.04 8.71 15.58
CA MET A 2 21.02 9.93 14.76
C MET A 2 22.42 10.35 14.32
N LYS A 3 22.49 11.00 13.17
CA LYS A 3 23.65 11.77 12.70
C LYS A 3 23.12 12.94 11.90
N ASP A 4 23.37 14.13 12.42
CA ASP A 4 22.97 15.41 11.83
C ASP A 4 21.48 15.45 11.42
N GLU A 5 20.58 15.35 12.39
CA GLU A 5 19.12 15.36 12.21
C GLU A 5 18.45 16.56 12.92
N ALA A 6 19.23 17.57 13.34
CA ALA A 6 18.75 18.70 14.15
C ALA A 6 17.53 19.44 13.59
N PRO A 7 17.41 19.69 12.26
CA PRO A 7 16.24 20.35 11.68
C PRO A 7 14.93 19.58 11.88
N PHE A 8 15.00 18.25 11.94
CA PHE A 8 13.82 17.37 12.07
C PHE A 8 13.61 16.85 13.50
N LEU A 9 14.59 17.07 14.39
CA LEU A 9 14.63 16.42 15.69
C LEU A 9 13.42 16.73 16.56
N LEU A 10 13.02 18.01 16.68
CA LEU A 10 11.93 18.38 17.58
C LEU A 10 10.57 17.90 17.08
N GLU A 11 10.33 17.88 15.76
CA GLU A 11 9.13 17.28 15.19
C GLU A 11 9.08 15.78 15.53
N TRP A 12 10.17 15.06 15.25
CA TRP A 12 10.28 13.63 15.54
C TRP A 12 10.07 13.34 17.03
N TYR A 13 10.65 14.17 17.90
CA TYR A 13 10.52 14.03 19.36
C TYR A 13 9.07 14.25 19.81
N ALA A 14 8.47 15.37 19.39
CA ALA A 14 7.11 15.74 19.72
C ALA A 14 6.09 14.72 19.19
N HIS A 15 6.33 14.16 18.00
CA HIS A 15 5.49 13.13 17.41
C HIS A 15 5.44 11.88 18.29
N HIS A 16 6.60 11.36 18.70
CA HIS A 16 6.63 10.14 19.49
C HIS A 16 6.11 10.35 20.92
N LEU A 17 6.25 11.55 21.48
CA LEU A 17 5.51 11.92 22.71
C LEU A 17 3.99 11.96 22.47
N ALA A 18 3.51 12.49 21.34
CA ALA A 18 2.09 12.52 21.00
C ALA A 18 1.50 11.11 20.82
N VAL A 19 2.28 10.17 20.27
CA VAL A 19 1.91 8.74 20.14
C VAL A 19 1.84 8.03 21.50
N GLY A 20 2.51 8.56 22.53
CA GLY A 20 2.43 8.05 23.91
C GLY A 20 3.74 7.46 24.45
N PHE A 21 4.89 7.66 23.79
CA PHE A 21 6.17 7.23 24.36
C PHE A 21 6.50 8.08 25.60
N THR A 22 6.90 7.42 26.69
CA THR A 22 7.23 8.07 27.97
C THR A 22 8.72 8.25 28.20
N LYS A 23 9.56 7.54 27.44
CA LYS A 23 11.03 7.63 27.49
C LYS A 23 11.57 7.62 26.07
N ILE A 24 12.38 8.62 25.74
CA ILE A 24 13.09 8.70 24.45
C ILE A 24 14.59 8.66 24.73
N LEU A 25 15.28 7.65 24.20
CA LEU A 25 16.71 7.46 24.30
C LEU A 25 17.35 7.57 22.91
N VAL A 26 18.24 8.53 22.73
CA VAL A 26 18.90 8.76 21.44
C VAL A 26 20.40 8.54 21.56
N TYR A 27 20.90 7.63 20.73
CA TYR A 27 22.33 7.49 20.44
C TYR A 27 22.70 8.32 19.22
N THR A 28 23.73 9.17 19.34
CA THR A 28 24.24 9.99 18.23
C THR A 28 25.62 9.54 17.75
N ASN A 29 25.92 9.81 16.48
CA ASN A 29 27.20 9.47 15.85
C ASN A 29 27.87 10.73 15.24
N ASP A 30 28.72 11.39 16.01
CA ASP A 30 29.59 12.49 15.53
C ASP A 30 28.78 13.54 14.74
N CYS A 31 27.87 14.20 15.46
CA CYS A 31 27.00 15.25 14.92
C CYS A 31 27.71 16.60 14.93
N SER A 32 27.38 17.42 13.93
CA SER A 32 27.99 18.71 13.63
C SER A 32 26.97 19.82 13.38
N ASP A 33 25.67 19.52 13.40
CA ASP A 33 24.56 20.41 13.05
C ASP A 33 23.77 20.94 14.26
N GLY A 34 24.18 20.57 15.49
CA GLY A 34 23.47 20.90 16.73
C GLY A 34 22.59 19.77 17.28
N THR A 35 22.54 18.60 16.62
CA THR A 35 21.73 17.45 17.09
C THR A 35 22.11 17.05 18.52
N ASP A 36 23.41 16.94 18.82
CA ASP A 36 23.89 16.59 20.16
C ASP A 36 23.47 17.65 21.19
N ASP A 37 23.63 18.93 20.87
CA ASP A 37 23.34 20.03 21.80
C ASP A 37 21.86 20.08 22.16
N MET A 38 20.97 19.84 21.18
CA MET A 38 19.53 19.77 21.43
C MET A 38 19.15 18.57 22.30
N LEU A 39 19.75 17.39 22.05
CA LEU A 39 19.48 16.19 22.83
C LEU A 39 20.03 16.29 24.26
N ILE A 40 21.21 16.87 24.44
CA ILE A 40 21.78 17.17 25.76
C ILE A 40 20.83 18.11 26.51
N ARG A 41 20.33 19.16 25.86
CA ARG A 41 19.39 20.10 26.49
C ARG A 41 18.06 19.42 26.87
N LEU A 42 17.54 18.53 26.04
CA LEU A 42 16.35 17.73 26.38
C LEU A 42 16.58 16.83 27.61
N GLU A 43 17.79 16.25 27.77
CA GLU A 43 18.15 15.48 28.97
C GLU A 43 18.31 16.37 30.21
N GLU A 44 18.91 17.56 30.10
CA GLU A 44 18.99 18.55 31.20
C GLU A 44 17.61 18.98 31.71
N LEU A 45 16.63 19.07 30.81
CA LEU A 45 15.23 19.36 31.14
C LEU A 45 14.49 18.14 31.72
N GLY A 46 15.13 16.97 31.78
CA GLY A 46 14.53 15.73 32.26
C GLY A 46 13.52 15.10 31.30
N LEU A 47 13.52 15.52 30.04
CA LEU A 47 12.53 15.10 29.04
C LEU A 47 12.96 13.86 28.25
N GLY A 48 14.25 13.49 28.27
CA GLY A 48 14.81 12.38 27.51
C GLY A 48 16.21 11.97 27.95
N TYR A 49 16.84 11.11 27.16
CA TYR A 49 18.17 10.58 27.43
C TYR A 49 19.05 10.64 26.19
N HIS A 50 20.26 11.18 26.33
CA HIS A 50 21.23 11.27 25.24
C HIS A 50 22.47 10.43 25.53
N ARG A 51 22.97 9.72 24.52
CA ARG A 51 24.27 9.04 24.59
C ARG A 51 25.04 9.31 23.31
N ARG A 52 26.28 9.76 23.42
CA ARG A 52 27.22 9.70 22.30
C ARG A 52 27.61 8.24 22.09
N ASN A 53 27.51 7.74 20.86
CA ASN A 53 27.99 6.41 20.53
C ASN A 53 29.48 6.50 20.23
N ASP A 54 30.31 6.22 21.22
CA ASP A 54 31.75 6.08 21.03
C ASP A 54 32.02 4.81 20.23
N ILE A 55 32.37 4.97 18.94
CA ILE A 55 32.57 3.88 17.99
C ILE A 55 34.05 3.47 18.05
N PRO A 56 34.38 2.25 18.53
CA PRO A 56 35.75 1.76 18.46
C PRO A 56 36.20 1.60 17.00
N GLU A 57 37.48 1.77 16.73
CA GLU A 57 38.05 1.58 15.40
C GLU A 57 37.70 0.19 14.83
N GLY A 58 37.25 0.15 13.57
CA GLY A 58 36.85 -1.09 12.89
C GLY A 58 35.44 -1.61 13.25
N VAL A 59 34.72 -0.97 14.17
CA VAL A 59 33.34 -1.34 14.54
C VAL A 59 32.34 -0.51 13.74
N LYS A 60 31.23 -1.14 13.34
CA LYS A 60 30.13 -0.42 12.68
C LYS A 60 29.31 0.35 13.73
N PRO A 61 28.86 1.58 13.43
CA PRO A 61 28.09 2.41 14.36
C PRO A 61 26.86 1.70 14.94
N GLN A 62 26.08 1.01 14.09
CA GLN A 62 24.80 0.44 14.49
C GLN A 62 24.92 -0.71 15.52
N PRO A 63 25.74 -1.77 15.28
CA PRO A 63 25.99 -2.78 16.31
C PRO A 63 26.56 -2.21 17.62
N SER A 64 27.36 -1.14 17.55
CA SER A 64 27.93 -0.47 18.73
C SER A 64 26.82 0.13 19.62
N ALA A 65 25.97 0.99 19.05
CA ALA A 65 24.89 1.62 19.81
C ALA A 65 23.90 0.59 20.36
N MET A 66 23.58 -0.46 19.59
CA MET A 66 22.71 -1.54 20.08
C MET A 66 23.32 -2.29 21.26
N LYS A 67 24.64 -2.52 21.25
CA LYS A 67 25.33 -3.16 22.37
C LYS A 67 25.22 -2.30 23.63
N TYR A 68 25.39 -0.99 23.53
CA TYR A 68 25.22 -0.08 24.66
C TYR A 68 23.76 0.00 25.12
N ALA A 69 22.81 0.12 24.20
CA ALA A 69 21.38 0.18 24.52
C ALA A 69 20.88 -1.05 25.28
N GLN A 70 21.38 -2.25 24.95
CA GLN A 70 21.06 -3.48 25.68
C GLN A 70 21.50 -3.46 27.15
N ALA A 71 22.52 -2.67 27.49
CA ALA A 71 23.05 -2.52 28.85
C ALA A 71 22.51 -1.26 29.55
N GLU A 72 21.72 -0.43 28.87
CA GLU A 72 21.18 0.80 29.43
C GLU A 72 20.06 0.49 30.44
N PRO A 73 20.15 0.95 31.70
CA PRO A 73 19.12 0.71 32.71
C PRO A 73 17.74 1.18 32.27
N LYS A 74 17.65 2.34 31.59
CA LYS A 74 16.39 2.90 31.09
C LYS A 74 15.67 2.02 30.07
N VAL A 75 16.43 1.22 29.31
CA VAL A 75 15.88 0.24 28.37
C VAL A 75 15.35 -0.99 29.12
N ALA A 76 16.05 -1.44 30.16
CA ALA A 76 15.60 -2.56 31.00
C ALA A 76 14.40 -2.22 31.90
N GLU A 77 14.23 -0.94 32.27
CA GLU A 77 13.08 -0.43 33.04
C GLU A 77 11.79 -0.28 32.22
N ALA A 78 11.85 -0.32 30.89
CA ALA A 78 10.70 -0.04 30.04
C ALA A 78 9.81 -1.27 29.84
N ASP A 79 8.49 -1.09 29.93
CA ASP A 79 7.51 -2.16 29.71
C ASP A 79 7.56 -2.67 28.26
N TRP A 80 7.74 -1.74 27.32
CA TRP A 80 7.84 -1.97 25.89
C TRP A 80 8.90 -1.07 25.29
N ILE A 81 9.65 -1.60 24.32
CA ILE A 81 10.67 -0.83 23.57
C ILE A 81 10.45 -0.96 22.07
N LEU A 82 10.73 0.13 21.36
CA LEU A 82 10.79 0.19 19.91
C LEU A 82 12.14 0.79 19.51
N MET A 83 12.89 0.08 18.67
CA MET A 83 14.14 0.60 18.09
C MET A 83 13.91 0.97 16.63
N PHE A 84 14.15 2.23 16.28
CA PHE A 84 13.81 2.77 14.97
C PHE A 84 14.71 3.96 14.58
N ASP A 85 14.62 4.38 13.33
CA ASP A 85 15.47 5.39 12.70
C ASP A 85 14.79 6.78 12.72
N ALA A 86 15.57 7.85 12.52
CA ALA A 86 15.08 9.22 12.63
C ALA A 86 14.21 9.68 11.44
N ASP A 87 14.20 8.90 10.35
CA ASP A 87 13.30 9.09 9.21
C ASP A 87 12.01 8.26 9.33
N GLU A 88 11.73 7.70 10.52
CA GLU A 88 10.60 6.81 10.76
C GLU A 88 9.67 7.37 11.84
N PHE A 89 8.37 7.36 11.55
CA PHE A 89 7.30 7.89 12.41
C PHE A 89 6.24 6.81 12.63
N LEU A 90 6.04 6.43 13.89
CA LEU A 90 5.00 5.47 14.23
C LEU A 90 3.61 6.11 14.03
N CYS A 91 2.75 5.43 13.27
CA CYS A 91 1.35 5.79 13.11
C CYS A 91 0.48 4.65 13.64
N ILE A 92 -0.30 4.92 14.68
CA ILE A 92 -1.24 3.95 15.26
C ILE A 92 -2.61 4.29 14.73
N ASN A 93 -3.21 3.33 14.03
CA ASN A 93 -4.54 3.39 13.46
C ASN A 93 -5.60 2.86 14.43
N TYR A 94 -5.19 2.00 15.38
CA TYR A 94 -6.07 1.44 16.41
C TYR A 94 -6.48 2.45 17.48
N GLY A 95 -7.70 2.29 18.01
CA GLY A 95 -8.20 3.06 19.14
C GLY A 95 -8.16 4.57 18.89
N ASP A 96 -7.63 5.31 19.85
CA ASP A 96 -7.47 6.77 19.78
C ASP A 96 -6.15 7.21 19.10
N GLY A 97 -5.39 6.27 18.55
CA GLY A 97 -4.09 6.53 17.94
C GLY A 97 -2.93 6.62 18.92
N THR A 98 -3.11 6.24 20.19
CA THR A 98 -2.00 6.15 21.16
C THR A 98 -1.58 4.70 21.44
N LEU A 99 -0.43 4.53 22.08
CA LEU A 99 0.11 3.21 22.43
C LEU A 99 -0.82 2.41 23.35
N ASP A 100 -1.39 3.05 24.38
CA ASP A 100 -2.05 2.33 25.49
C ASP A 100 -3.23 1.46 25.00
N PRO A 101 -4.21 1.97 24.23
CA PRO A 101 -5.31 1.12 23.76
C PRO A 101 -4.85 -0.02 22.85
N MET A 102 -3.83 0.21 22.02
CA MET A 102 -3.26 -0.85 21.17
C MET A 102 -2.54 -1.92 21.98
N LEU A 103 -1.78 -1.52 23.00
CA LEU A 103 -1.05 -2.44 23.88
C LEU A 103 -2.00 -3.24 24.78
N ASP A 104 -3.09 -2.63 25.25
CA ASP A 104 -4.17 -3.32 25.97
C ASP A 104 -4.83 -4.38 25.09
N ALA A 105 -5.15 -4.04 23.84
CA ALA A 105 -5.71 -4.98 22.86
C ALA A 105 -4.73 -6.11 22.49
N ALA A 106 -3.42 -5.87 22.54
CA ALA A 106 -2.40 -6.88 22.31
C ALA A 106 -2.32 -7.94 23.42
N GLY A 107 -2.86 -7.65 24.61
CA GLY A 107 -2.95 -8.60 25.73
C GLY A 107 -1.60 -9.22 26.11
N ASP A 108 -1.52 -10.55 26.03
CA ASP A 108 -0.34 -11.31 26.45
C ASP A 108 0.74 -11.44 25.36
N ALA A 109 0.62 -10.72 24.25
CA ALA A 109 1.66 -10.66 23.23
C ALA A 109 3.01 -10.18 23.80
N ASN A 110 4.10 -10.74 23.27
CA ASN A 110 5.47 -10.31 23.55
C ASN A 110 5.93 -9.20 22.61
N GLY A 111 5.34 -9.12 21.41
CA GLY A 111 5.25 -7.84 20.75
C GLY A 111 4.58 -7.77 19.39
N ILE A 112 4.71 -6.60 18.78
CA ILE A 112 3.99 -6.18 17.58
C ILE A 112 5.02 -5.84 16.50
N VAL A 113 4.92 -6.56 15.38
CA VAL A 113 5.78 -6.42 14.20
C VAL A 113 5.13 -5.42 13.26
N ILE A 114 5.64 -4.20 13.30
CA ILE A 114 5.08 -3.05 12.60
C ILE A 114 5.77 -2.95 11.24
N THR A 115 4.99 -3.08 10.16
CA THR A 115 5.52 -3.02 8.80
C THR A 115 5.72 -1.57 8.37
N TRP A 116 6.81 -1.30 7.65
CA TRP A 116 7.03 -0.01 7.01
C TRP A 116 5.94 0.31 5.97
N ARG A 117 5.60 1.60 5.92
CA ARG A 117 4.85 2.26 4.85
C ARG A 117 5.80 3.26 4.22
N ILE A 118 6.18 3.06 2.96
CA ILE A 118 7.19 3.90 2.29
C ILE A 118 6.50 5.15 1.75
N PHE A 119 6.87 6.32 2.26
CA PHE A 119 6.38 7.63 1.81
C PHE A 119 7.40 8.28 0.90
N GLY A 120 6.94 8.77 -0.25
CA GLY A 120 7.76 9.53 -1.18
C GLY A 120 7.78 11.02 -0.87
N SER A 121 8.32 11.77 -1.82
CA SER A 121 8.47 13.21 -1.78
C SER A 121 7.16 13.97 -2.01
N GLY A 122 6.09 13.31 -2.46
CA GLY A 122 4.88 13.99 -2.95
C GLY A 122 5.17 14.91 -4.14
N ASN A 123 6.22 14.63 -4.92
CA ASN A 123 6.76 15.48 -5.97
C ASN A 123 7.28 16.85 -5.47
N VAL A 124 7.49 17.01 -4.15
CA VAL A 124 8.01 18.24 -3.56
C VAL A 124 9.51 18.35 -3.84
N VAL A 125 9.89 19.43 -4.51
CA VAL A 125 11.29 19.74 -4.81
C VAL A 125 11.92 20.52 -3.67
N ASP A 126 11.24 21.57 -3.23
CA ASP A 126 11.84 22.59 -2.39
C ASP A 126 11.90 22.19 -0.90
N TRP A 127 12.86 22.75 -0.18
CA TRP A 127 12.91 22.71 1.27
C TRP A 127 11.75 23.52 1.89
N SER A 128 11.11 22.97 2.92
CA SER A 128 10.20 23.69 3.81
C SER A 128 10.55 23.42 5.28
N ARG A 129 10.25 24.40 6.13
CA ARG A 129 10.33 24.29 7.60
C ARG A 129 9.13 23.56 8.20
N ASP A 130 8.10 23.27 7.41
CA ASP A 130 6.90 22.59 7.88
C ASP A 130 7.22 21.16 8.37
N PRO A 131 6.36 20.55 9.18
CA PRO A 131 6.55 19.17 9.61
C PRO A 131 6.61 18.18 8.44
N VAL A 132 7.57 17.27 8.45
CA VAL A 132 7.73 16.14 7.51
C VAL A 132 6.40 15.39 7.34
N THR A 133 5.73 15.14 8.46
CA THR A 133 4.46 14.39 8.51
C THR A 133 3.27 15.13 7.89
N GLU A 134 3.37 16.43 7.64
CA GLU A 134 2.33 17.24 6.99
C GLU A 134 2.64 17.51 5.51
N GLN A 135 3.91 17.46 5.13
CA GLN A 135 4.35 17.71 3.75
C GLN A 135 4.21 16.48 2.85
N TYR A 136 4.48 15.28 3.37
CA TYR A 136 4.62 14.07 2.56
C TYR A 136 3.49 13.08 2.87
N LEU A 137 2.41 13.17 2.09
CA LEU A 137 1.17 12.40 2.32
C LEU A 137 0.91 11.32 1.26
N TYR A 138 1.88 11.04 0.39
CA TYR A 138 1.77 10.00 -0.63
C TYR A 138 2.79 8.89 -0.39
N ALA A 139 2.34 7.65 -0.53
CA ALA A 139 3.09 6.44 -0.21
C ALA A 139 2.99 5.38 -1.32
N ALA A 140 3.92 4.42 -1.34
CA ALA A 140 3.77 3.19 -2.15
C ALA A 140 2.43 2.51 -1.86
N PRO A 141 1.82 1.62 -2.65
CA PRO A 141 0.63 0.85 -2.23
C PRO A 141 0.95 -0.17 -1.11
N PRO A 142 -0.03 -0.63 -0.30
CA PRO A 142 0.21 -1.64 0.76
C PRO A 142 0.81 -2.95 0.24
N THR A 143 0.57 -3.26 -1.04
CA THR A 143 1.11 -4.41 -1.78
C THR A 143 2.57 -4.26 -2.19
N TRP A 144 3.22 -3.11 -1.89
CA TRP A 144 4.61 -2.83 -2.23
C TRP A 144 5.61 -3.65 -1.42
N ASN A 145 5.83 -4.89 -1.86
CA ASN A 145 6.64 -5.85 -1.14
C ASN A 145 8.12 -5.47 -0.99
N LYS A 146 8.63 -4.50 -1.75
CA LYS A 146 10.00 -3.97 -1.59
C LYS A 146 10.12 -3.12 -0.32
N GLY A 147 9.03 -2.47 0.07
CA GLY A 147 8.91 -1.65 1.28
C GLY A 147 8.62 -2.41 2.57
N TRP A 148 8.34 -3.72 2.55
CA TRP A 148 7.91 -4.48 3.74
C TRP A 148 8.99 -4.78 4.78
N GLY A 149 10.02 -3.94 4.94
CA GLY A 149 10.84 -4.00 6.16
C GLY A 149 9.98 -3.74 7.39
N VAL A 150 10.46 -4.17 8.56
CA VAL A 150 9.70 -4.09 9.81
C VAL A 150 10.52 -3.46 10.93
N LYS A 151 9.82 -2.86 11.89
CA LYS A 151 10.30 -2.58 13.24
C LYS A 151 9.44 -3.34 14.23
N THR A 152 10.00 -3.68 15.37
CA THR A 152 9.30 -4.49 16.36
C THR A 152 9.19 -3.72 17.68
N LEU A 153 7.96 -3.43 18.10
CA LEU A 153 7.64 -2.93 19.43
C LEU A 153 7.48 -4.16 20.34
N PHE A 154 8.27 -4.29 21.41
CA PHE A 154 8.28 -5.53 22.20
C PHE A 154 8.65 -5.36 23.67
N LYS A 155 8.24 -6.34 24.48
CA LYS A 155 8.62 -6.48 25.89
C LYS A 155 10.06 -6.99 26.00
N PHE A 156 11.00 -6.10 26.34
CA PHE A 156 12.41 -6.45 26.45
C PHE A 156 12.74 -7.10 27.79
N ASP A 157 13.39 -8.25 27.71
CA ASP A 157 13.94 -8.98 28.86
C ASP A 157 15.45 -9.12 28.58
N PRO A 158 16.31 -8.45 29.37
CA PRO A 158 17.74 -8.43 29.12
C PRO A 158 18.38 -9.80 29.31
N ASP A 159 17.73 -10.78 29.94
CA ASP A 159 18.23 -12.16 30.00
C ASP A 159 17.94 -12.91 28.69
N LYS A 160 16.74 -12.69 28.13
CA LYS A 160 16.20 -13.52 27.04
C LYS A 160 16.46 -12.97 25.64
N TRP A 161 16.56 -11.65 25.49
CA TRP A 161 16.61 -10.99 24.19
C TRP A 161 17.95 -10.31 23.91
N LYS A 162 18.28 -10.23 22.61
CA LYS A 162 19.23 -9.26 22.04
C LYS A 162 18.43 -8.27 21.20
N ILE A 163 18.66 -6.99 21.42
CA ILE A 163 18.03 -5.92 20.63
C ILE A 163 18.51 -6.04 19.18
N GLY A 164 17.61 -5.74 18.25
CA GLY A 164 17.86 -5.73 16.81
C GLY A 164 17.15 -4.55 16.17
N ILE A 165 17.76 -3.98 15.11
CA ILE A 165 17.22 -2.80 14.42
C ILE A 165 15.86 -3.05 13.75
N HIS A 166 15.58 -4.28 13.32
CA HIS A 166 14.28 -4.66 12.74
C HIS A 166 13.48 -5.57 13.68
N ARG A 167 14.20 -6.48 14.35
CA ARG A 167 13.61 -7.56 15.13
C ARG A 167 14.58 -7.98 16.23
N PRO A 168 14.13 -8.17 17.48
CA PRO A 168 14.96 -8.75 18.52
C PRO A 168 15.26 -10.23 18.22
N SER A 169 16.38 -10.73 18.72
CA SER A 169 16.73 -12.16 18.61
C SER A 169 16.82 -12.80 19.99
N ILE A 170 16.31 -14.03 20.11
CA ILE A 170 16.42 -14.81 21.34
C ILE A 170 17.90 -15.13 21.56
N LYS A 171 18.40 -14.96 22.79
CA LYS A 171 19.78 -15.36 23.12
C LYS A 171 19.95 -16.86 22.98
N ASN A 172 21.12 -17.27 22.48
CA ASN A 172 21.42 -18.68 22.18
C ASN A 172 21.09 -19.64 23.33
N LYS A 173 21.37 -19.25 24.59
CA LYS A 173 21.08 -20.07 25.78
C LYS A 173 19.60 -20.38 26.02
N HIS A 174 18.67 -19.66 25.37
CA HIS A 174 17.23 -19.91 25.47
C HIS A 174 16.62 -20.52 24.21
N LEU A 175 17.39 -20.66 23.12
CA LEU A 175 16.86 -21.19 21.85
C LEU A 175 16.38 -22.64 21.97
N GLU A 176 17.04 -23.45 22.80
CA GLU A 176 16.74 -24.87 23.02
C GLU A 176 15.98 -25.11 24.35
N THR A 177 15.27 -24.09 24.83
CA THR A 177 14.43 -24.16 26.04
C THR A 177 12.96 -24.07 25.65
N GLY A 178 12.02 -24.16 26.62
CA GLY A 178 10.60 -23.89 26.36
C GLY A 178 10.26 -22.40 26.12
N PHE A 179 11.22 -21.48 26.24
CA PHE A 179 10.96 -20.05 26.08
C PHE A 179 10.43 -19.67 24.68
N PRO A 180 10.98 -20.13 23.54
CA PRO A 180 10.47 -19.75 22.22
C PRO A 180 8.98 -20.09 21.99
N ASP A 181 8.48 -21.14 22.63
CA ASP A 181 7.08 -21.57 22.54
C ASP A 181 6.14 -20.60 23.28
N THR A 182 6.65 -19.89 24.30
CA THR A 182 5.92 -18.85 25.02
C THR A 182 5.82 -17.54 24.26
N VAL A 183 6.63 -17.34 23.22
CA VAL A 183 6.70 -16.07 22.49
C VAL A 183 5.49 -15.90 21.56
N LYS A 184 4.77 -14.79 21.70
CA LYS A 184 3.62 -14.40 20.88
C LYS A 184 3.91 -13.08 20.17
N TRP A 185 3.90 -13.12 18.83
CA TRP A 185 4.09 -11.95 17.97
C TRP A 185 2.79 -11.66 17.23
N LEU A 186 2.40 -10.39 17.19
CA LEU A 186 1.33 -9.87 16.33
C LEU A 186 1.95 -9.08 15.18
N ASN A 187 1.25 -8.97 14.05
CA ASN A 187 1.61 -8.04 12.97
C ASN A 187 0.99 -6.66 13.22
N GLY A 188 1.23 -5.72 12.31
CA GLY A 188 0.66 -4.37 12.35
C GLY A 188 -0.87 -4.30 12.20
N SER A 189 -1.58 -5.42 12.03
CA SER A 189 -3.06 -5.50 12.09
C SER A 189 -3.57 -6.26 13.33
N GLY A 190 -2.71 -6.53 14.31
CA GLY A 190 -3.07 -7.31 15.50
C GLY A 190 -3.23 -8.81 15.26
N GLN A 191 -2.85 -9.32 14.08
CA GLN A 191 -2.99 -10.73 13.72
C GLN A 191 -1.74 -11.52 14.12
N PRO A 192 -1.86 -12.79 14.57
CA PRO A 192 -0.71 -13.60 14.94
C PRO A 192 0.31 -13.78 13.79
N MET A 193 1.58 -13.43 14.04
CA MET A 193 2.70 -13.67 13.12
C MET A 193 3.05 -15.15 13.02
N GLU A 194 3.59 -15.59 11.88
CA GLU A 194 4.07 -16.97 11.70
C GLU A 194 5.27 -17.29 12.61
N ASP A 195 5.33 -18.53 13.12
CA ASP A 195 6.32 -18.95 14.13
C ASP A 195 7.78 -18.76 13.68
N TYR A 196 8.07 -18.86 12.37
CA TYR A 196 9.43 -18.65 11.85
C TYR A 196 9.98 -17.25 12.21
N PHE A 197 9.10 -16.25 12.37
CA PHE A 197 9.51 -14.88 12.64
C PHE A 197 10.18 -14.74 14.00
N LYS A 198 10.00 -15.68 14.94
CA LYS A 198 10.75 -15.72 16.21
C LYS A 198 12.24 -16.02 16.01
N PHE A 199 12.59 -16.69 14.91
CA PHE A 199 13.96 -17.15 14.65
C PHE A 199 14.65 -16.37 13.54
N ARG A 200 13.93 -15.96 12.50
CA ARG A 200 14.51 -15.31 11.31
C ARG A 200 13.55 -14.33 10.63
N GLY A 201 14.12 -13.47 9.78
CA GLY A 201 13.37 -12.50 8.99
C GLY A 201 13.60 -11.06 9.47
N TRP A 202 13.41 -10.13 8.53
CA TRP A 202 13.45 -8.68 8.75
C TRP A 202 12.34 -7.98 7.96
N ARG A 203 11.42 -8.76 7.38
CA ARG A 203 10.37 -8.29 6.47
C ARG A 203 9.07 -9.04 6.71
N SER A 204 7.96 -8.38 6.46
CA SER A 204 6.66 -9.02 6.28
C SER A 204 6.60 -9.78 4.95
N ILE A 205 5.67 -10.72 4.86
CA ILE A 205 5.32 -11.46 3.63
C ILE A 205 3.83 -11.26 3.33
N ARG A 206 3.36 -11.71 2.16
CA ARG A 206 1.94 -11.56 1.75
C ARG A 206 0.94 -12.02 2.82
N ARG A 207 1.27 -13.04 3.61
CA ARG A 207 0.39 -13.59 4.66
C ARG A 207 0.50 -12.90 6.02
N THR A 208 1.53 -12.08 6.22
CA THR A 208 1.81 -11.44 7.53
C THR A 208 1.85 -9.92 7.46
N VAL A 209 1.84 -9.31 6.27
CA VAL A 209 1.68 -7.86 6.12
C VAL A 209 0.35 -7.42 6.72
N GLY A 210 0.36 -6.26 7.36
CA GLY A 210 -0.81 -5.68 8.02
C GLY A 210 -0.48 -4.31 8.60
N TYR A 211 -1.44 -3.38 8.46
CA TYR A 211 -1.36 -1.96 8.79
C TYR A 211 -2.59 -1.46 9.59
N GLN A 212 -3.57 -2.32 9.89
CA GLN A 212 -4.84 -1.89 10.51
C GLN A 212 -4.71 -1.36 11.94
N TRP A 213 -3.73 -1.84 12.71
CA TRP A 213 -3.45 -1.31 14.05
C TRP A 213 -2.34 -0.28 14.03
N ALA A 214 -1.26 -0.54 13.31
CA ALA A 214 -0.11 0.34 13.25
C ALA A 214 0.70 0.15 11.97
N GLN A 215 1.25 1.26 11.51
CA GLN A 215 2.21 1.33 10.42
C GLN A 215 3.41 2.18 10.82
N MET A 216 4.58 1.86 10.28
CA MET A 216 5.77 2.68 10.46
C MET A 216 5.98 3.51 9.20
N ASN A 217 5.59 4.79 9.23
CA ASN A 217 5.78 5.68 8.09
C ASN A 217 7.27 5.95 7.92
N HIS A 218 7.82 5.63 6.75
CA HIS A 218 9.23 5.77 6.44
C HIS A 218 9.45 6.88 5.40
N TYR A 219 9.97 8.03 5.85
CA TYR A 219 10.24 9.23 5.06
C TYR A 219 11.71 9.29 4.65
N ALA A 220 12.14 8.27 3.91
CA ALA A 220 13.55 8.05 3.57
C ALA A 220 14.12 9.13 2.65
N VAL A 221 13.28 9.75 1.80
CA VAL A 221 13.70 10.71 0.77
C VAL A 221 13.32 12.16 1.09
N LYS A 222 12.10 12.44 1.56
CA LYS A 222 11.56 13.80 1.72
C LYS A 222 11.65 14.58 0.40
N SER A 223 11.76 15.91 0.43
CA SER A 223 11.95 16.72 -0.78
C SER A 223 13.33 16.53 -1.43
N ILE A 224 13.46 16.91 -2.71
CA ILE A 224 14.74 16.89 -3.43
C ILE A 224 15.82 17.68 -2.67
N ASP A 225 15.50 18.85 -2.15
CA ASP A 225 16.43 19.66 -1.36
C ASP A 225 16.85 18.96 -0.06
N SER A 226 15.90 18.38 0.67
CA SER A 226 16.17 17.59 1.88
C SER A 226 17.13 16.43 1.58
N TYR A 227 16.92 15.76 0.46
CA TYR A 227 17.77 14.66 0.02
C TYR A 227 19.16 15.14 -0.43
N ALA A 228 19.26 16.29 -1.09
CA ALA A 228 20.53 16.91 -1.46
C ALA A 228 21.38 17.23 -0.22
N ILE A 229 20.76 17.79 0.83
CA ILE A 229 21.41 18.04 2.13
C ILE A 229 21.97 16.74 2.70
N ARG A 230 21.18 15.66 2.71
CA ARG A 230 21.61 14.33 3.17
C ARG A 230 22.74 13.75 2.32
N LYS A 231 22.70 13.93 0.99
CA LYS A 231 23.69 13.40 0.05
C LYS A 231 25.04 14.10 0.18
N PHE A 232 25.06 15.42 0.15
CA PHE A 232 26.30 16.20 0.13
C PHE A 232 26.99 16.29 1.50
N ARG A 233 26.26 16.03 2.60
CA ARG A 233 26.82 15.88 3.95
C ARG A 233 27.70 14.64 4.14
N GLY A 234 27.37 13.52 3.47
CA GLY A 234 27.96 12.20 3.72
C GLY A 234 27.18 11.34 4.73
N ASN A 235 27.43 10.02 4.71
CA ASN A 235 26.59 8.98 5.34
C ASN A 235 27.21 8.38 6.62
N VAL A 236 26.37 8.15 7.65
CA VAL A 236 26.69 7.45 8.92
C VAL A 236 27.33 6.07 8.72
N ASN A 237 27.09 5.42 7.59
CA ASN A 237 27.55 4.06 7.29
C ASN A 237 28.79 3.98 6.38
N ASN A 238 29.47 5.09 6.06
CA ASN A 238 30.65 5.14 5.17
C ASN A 238 30.47 4.41 3.82
N LYS A 239 29.24 4.37 3.28
CA LYS A 239 28.97 3.85 1.94
C LYS A 239 28.97 5.00 0.94
N LYS A 240 30.03 5.09 0.12
CA LYS A 240 30.03 5.91 -1.09
C LYS A 240 28.84 5.51 -1.97
N ASP A 241 28.20 6.48 -2.61
CA ASP A 241 27.12 6.33 -3.59
C ASP A 241 25.79 5.72 -3.10
N LYS A 242 25.53 5.65 -1.78
CA LYS A 242 24.24 5.15 -1.26
C LYS A 242 23.05 6.01 -1.74
N TYR A 243 23.20 7.34 -1.71
CA TYR A 243 22.11 8.28 -2.00
C TYR A 243 22.19 8.72 -3.46
N ASN A 244 21.76 7.85 -4.36
CA ASN A 244 21.73 8.06 -5.81
C ASN A 244 20.29 7.97 -6.34
N ALA A 245 20.14 8.10 -7.67
CA ALA A 245 18.86 7.99 -8.38
C ALA A 245 18.20 6.60 -8.20
N ASP A 246 18.99 5.51 -8.13
CA ASP A 246 18.45 4.16 -7.87
C ASP A 246 17.82 4.03 -6.47
N TYR A 247 18.46 4.63 -5.46
CA TYR A 247 17.90 4.65 -4.11
C TYR A 247 16.67 5.54 -4.05
N TRP A 248 16.71 6.69 -4.72
CA TRP A 248 15.56 7.59 -4.83
C TRP A 248 14.38 6.88 -5.48
N SER A 249 14.52 6.32 -6.67
CA SER A 249 13.43 5.61 -7.36
C SER A 249 12.87 4.43 -6.53
N LEU A 250 13.69 3.75 -5.72
CA LEU A 250 13.17 2.71 -4.84
C LEU A 250 12.28 3.25 -3.70
N GLN A 251 12.57 4.45 -3.20
CA GLN A 251 11.99 5.00 -1.95
C GLN A 251 10.99 6.14 -2.19
N ASP A 252 11.14 6.92 -3.27
CA ASP A 252 10.22 7.96 -3.69
C ASP A 252 8.99 7.32 -4.34
N ARG A 253 8.01 6.97 -3.50
CA ARG A 253 6.79 6.27 -3.91
C ARG A 253 5.58 7.08 -3.50
N ASN A 254 4.85 7.57 -4.51
CA ASN A 254 3.81 8.59 -4.38
C ASN A 254 2.44 8.09 -4.89
N GLU A 255 2.25 6.78 -4.99
CA GLU A 255 1.08 6.19 -5.64
C GLU A 255 -0.20 6.34 -4.80
N VAL A 256 -0.16 6.27 -3.48
CA VAL A 256 -1.38 6.20 -2.66
C VAL A 256 -1.35 7.30 -1.61
N TYR A 257 -2.39 8.13 -1.60
CA TYR A 257 -2.60 9.12 -0.54
C TYR A 257 -2.85 8.42 0.81
N ASP A 258 -2.16 8.89 1.85
CA ASP A 258 -2.29 8.37 3.21
C ASP A 258 -2.11 9.50 4.23
N ASP A 259 -3.22 9.95 4.79
CA ASP A 259 -3.35 11.06 5.73
C ASP A 259 -3.39 10.64 7.21
N LYS A 260 -3.27 9.34 7.51
CA LYS A 260 -3.48 8.82 8.89
C LYS A 260 -2.56 9.48 9.90
N ILE A 261 -1.36 9.88 9.47
CA ILE A 261 -0.37 10.56 10.30
C ILE A 261 -0.83 11.97 10.76
N LEU A 262 -1.73 12.62 10.01
CA LEU A 262 -2.23 13.96 10.33
C LEU A 262 -3.06 13.98 11.62
N ARG A 263 -3.51 12.82 12.11
CA ARG A 263 -4.19 12.71 13.41
C ARG A 263 -3.34 13.22 14.58
N TYR A 264 -2.02 13.26 14.41
CA TYR A 264 -1.09 13.76 15.43
C TYR A 264 -0.78 15.25 15.29
N THR A 265 -1.25 15.95 14.24
CA THR A 265 -0.85 17.33 13.93
C THR A 265 -1.03 18.27 15.11
N GLU A 266 -2.22 18.37 15.66
CA GLU A 266 -2.51 19.28 16.77
C GLU A 266 -1.69 18.94 18.02
N ARG A 267 -1.63 17.65 18.40
CA ARG A 267 -0.93 17.23 19.63
C ARG A 267 0.58 17.39 19.50
N ARG A 268 1.16 17.03 18.35
CA ARG A 268 2.58 17.23 18.04
C ARG A 268 2.92 18.71 18.08
N LYS A 269 2.10 19.56 17.44
CA LYS A 269 2.32 21.01 17.42
C LYS A 269 2.34 21.59 18.83
N GLN A 270 1.36 21.24 19.67
CA GLN A 270 1.32 21.69 21.08
C GLN A 270 2.59 21.32 21.84
N ILE A 271 3.08 20.09 21.67
CA ILE A 271 4.32 19.63 22.33
C ILE A 271 5.53 20.38 21.79
N MET A 272 5.62 20.56 20.47
CA MET A 272 6.73 21.28 19.84
C MET A 272 6.76 22.75 20.25
N ASP A 273 5.60 23.42 20.29
CA ASP A 273 5.47 24.80 20.78
C ASP A 273 5.95 24.92 22.24
N GLU A 274 5.58 23.97 23.11
CA GLU A 274 6.03 23.92 24.51
C GLU A 274 7.55 23.73 24.61
N LEU A 275 8.14 22.80 23.84
CA LEU A 275 9.59 22.59 23.81
C LEU A 275 10.35 23.86 23.38
N LEU A 276 9.78 24.64 22.46
CA LEU A 276 10.36 25.88 21.96
C LEU A 276 10.20 27.07 22.92
N THR A 277 9.49 26.91 24.04
CA THR A 277 9.50 27.91 25.12
C THR A 277 10.84 27.96 25.87
N ASP A 278 11.61 26.86 25.86
CA ASP A 278 12.98 26.86 26.39
C ASP A 278 13.89 27.69 25.46
N PRO A 279 14.52 28.76 25.94
CA PRO A 279 15.28 29.67 25.09
C PRO A 279 16.53 29.03 24.49
N VAL A 280 17.08 27.99 25.12
CA VAL A 280 18.24 27.27 24.61
C VAL A 280 17.83 26.35 23.46
N LEU A 281 16.80 25.53 23.64
CA LEU A 281 16.25 24.68 22.58
C LEU A 281 15.77 25.49 21.38
N SER A 282 15.04 26.57 21.62
CA SER A 282 14.56 27.48 20.57
C SER A 282 15.70 28.01 19.72
N ARG A 283 16.75 28.57 20.36
CA ARG A 283 17.94 29.06 19.66
C ARG A 283 18.65 27.96 18.88
N LEU A 284 18.82 26.76 19.44
CA LEU A 284 19.47 25.64 18.76
C LEU A 284 18.67 25.16 17.54
N HIS A 285 17.35 25.06 17.68
CA HIS A 285 16.45 24.65 16.60
C HIS A 285 16.52 25.60 15.41
N TYR A 286 16.34 26.90 15.66
CA TYR A 286 16.37 27.89 14.57
C TYR A 286 17.77 28.04 13.96
N ALA A 287 18.84 27.93 14.76
CA ALA A 287 20.20 27.91 14.23
C ALA A 287 20.46 26.70 13.30
N ALA A 288 19.89 25.53 13.62
CA ALA A 288 19.99 24.34 12.76
C ALA A 288 19.25 24.55 11.42
N ILE A 289 18.07 25.16 11.44
CA ILE A 289 17.30 25.52 10.24
C ILE A 289 18.08 26.51 9.37
N GLU A 290 18.56 27.61 9.96
CA GLU A 290 19.34 28.63 9.24
C GLU A 290 20.60 28.02 8.59
N LYS A 291 21.26 27.09 9.28
CA LYS A 291 22.42 26.38 8.75
C LYS A 291 22.07 25.50 7.55
N VAL A 292 20.92 24.84 7.58
CA VAL A 292 20.42 24.06 6.44
C VAL A 292 20.14 24.96 5.25
N GLU A 293 19.42 26.06 5.46
CA GLU A 293 19.05 26.98 4.39
C GLU A 293 20.27 27.64 3.75
N ALA A 294 21.24 28.09 4.56
CA ALA A 294 22.50 28.63 4.06
C ALA A 294 23.28 27.58 3.23
N ARG A 295 23.33 26.33 3.70
CA ARG A 295 24.01 25.26 2.97
C ARG A 295 23.30 24.91 1.67
N LEU A 296 21.98 24.90 1.68
CA LEU A 296 21.18 24.61 0.50
C LEU A 296 21.36 25.70 -0.57
N GLU A 297 21.45 26.97 -0.15
CA GLU A 297 21.77 28.08 -1.05
C GLU A 297 23.15 27.90 -1.71
N GLU A 298 24.17 27.51 -0.93
CA GLU A 298 25.48 27.14 -1.47
C GLU A 298 25.39 25.99 -2.49
N TYR A 299 24.62 24.94 -2.18
CA TYR A 299 24.48 23.79 -3.07
C TYR A 299 23.75 24.14 -4.37
N ARG A 300 22.65 24.89 -4.29
CA ARG A 300 21.85 25.30 -5.45
C ARG A 300 22.67 26.08 -6.48
N ALA A 301 23.72 26.77 -6.05
CA ALA A 301 24.65 27.49 -6.92
C ALA A 301 25.66 26.57 -7.66
N THR A 302 25.64 25.25 -7.42
CA THR A 302 26.60 24.30 -8.01
C THR A 302 26.00 23.46 -9.14
N ASP A 303 26.81 23.15 -10.16
CA ASP A 303 26.43 22.22 -11.23
C ASP A 303 26.09 20.82 -10.68
N ALA A 304 26.79 20.37 -9.63
CA ALA A 304 26.54 19.08 -8.99
C ALA A 304 25.14 18.96 -8.39
N TYR A 305 24.58 20.04 -7.84
CA TYR A 305 23.19 20.05 -7.39
C TYR A 305 22.22 20.04 -8.58
N ALA A 306 22.49 20.81 -9.64
CA ALA A 306 21.63 20.81 -10.82
C ALA A 306 21.55 19.42 -11.48
N GLU A 307 22.69 18.75 -11.63
CA GLU A 307 22.78 17.35 -12.09
C GLU A 307 22.03 16.40 -11.16
N LEU A 308 22.20 16.55 -9.84
CA LEU A 308 21.47 15.75 -8.87
C LEU A 308 19.96 15.93 -9.03
N LYS A 309 19.47 17.17 -8.96
CA LYS A 309 18.05 17.50 -9.07
C LYS A 309 17.45 16.91 -10.34
N GLN A 310 18.10 17.09 -11.49
CA GLN A 310 17.64 16.52 -12.76
C GLN A 310 17.59 14.98 -12.69
N SER A 311 18.63 14.33 -12.16
CA SER A 311 18.64 12.87 -12.02
C SER A 311 17.56 12.33 -11.07
N LEU A 312 17.16 13.10 -10.06
CA LEU A 312 16.10 12.70 -9.12
C LEU A 312 14.72 12.91 -9.73
N LEU A 313 14.51 14.00 -10.47
CA LEU A 313 13.28 14.21 -11.25
C LEU A 313 13.07 13.07 -12.25
N GLU A 314 14.11 12.71 -13.01
CA GLU A 314 14.07 11.55 -13.91
C GLU A 314 13.81 10.23 -13.18
N ALA A 315 14.33 10.08 -11.95
CA ALA A 315 14.11 8.90 -11.13
C ALA A 315 12.69 8.81 -10.54
N SER A 316 12.03 9.95 -10.29
CA SER A 316 10.62 10.02 -9.89
C SER A 316 9.68 9.56 -11.00
N GLU A 317 10.08 9.73 -12.26
CA GLU A 317 9.33 9.27 -13.44
C GLU A 317 9.44 7.75 -13.70
N VAL A 318 10.15 6.99 -12.85
CA VAL A 318 10.23 5.54 -12.99
C VAL A 318 8.98 4.88 -12.38
N PRO A 319 8.14 4.19 -13.19
CA PRO A 319 6.95 3.53 -12.69
C PRO A 319 7.27 2.44 -11.67
N ILE A 320 6.40 2.28 -10.68
CA ILE A 320 6.56 1.30 -9.59
C ILE A 320 6.73 -0.14 -10.10
N THR A 321 6.12 -0.44 -11.24
CA THR A 321 6.17 -1.71 -11.98
C THR A 321 7.55 -2.03 -12.56
N GLN A 322 8.38 -1.02 -12.83
CA GLN A 322 9.72 -1.18 -13.40
C GLN A 322 10.84 -1.30 -12.35
N ILE A 323 10.56 -0.91 -11.11
CA ILE A 323 11.56 -0.96 -10.05
C ILE A 323 11.92 -2.42 -9.75
N VAL A 324 13.21 -2.74 -9.82
CA VAL A 324 13.77 -4.05 -9.45
C VAL A 324 14.66 -3.90 -8.23
N ALA A 325 14.31 -4.57 -7.13
CA ALA A 325 15.24 -4.67 -6.00
C ALA A 325 16.31 -5.72 -6.33
N LYS A 326 17.55 -5.28 -6.58
CA LYS A 326 18.69 -6.21 -6.64
C LYS A 326 18.95 -6.74 -5.23
N PRO A 327 18.82 -8.05 -4.95
CA PRO A 327 19.09 -8.57 -3.62
C PRO A 327 20.58 -8.35 -3.28
N PRO A 328 20.91 -7.88 -2.06
CA PRO A 328 22.31 -7.58 -1.69
C PRO A 328 23.22 -8.83 -1.66
N LYS A 329 22.63 -10.03 -1.61
CA LYS A 329 23.26 -11.33 -1.89
C LYS A 329 22.22 -12.23 -2.53
N ALA A 330 22.59 -12.94 -3.60
CA ALA A 330 21.79 -14.05 -4.11
C ALA A 330 21.63 -15.09 -2.99
N ARG A 331 20.40 -15.51 -2.71
CA ARG A 331 20.11 -16.56 -1.73
C ARG A 331 19.95 -17.89 -2.46
N ASP A 332 20.42 -18.96 -1.85
CA ASP A 332 20.25 -20.32 -2.36
C ASP A 332 18.75 -20.72 -2.31
N PRO A 333 18.10 -20.95 -3.45
CA PRO A 333 16.71 -21.37 -3.50
C PRO A 333 16.45 -22.70 -2.78
N GLU A 334 17.41 -23.64 -2.77
CA GLU A 334 17.26 -24.96 -2.14
C GLU A 334 17.28 -24.86 -0.61
N GLU A 335 18.09 -23.96 -0.06
CA GLU A 335 18.15 -23.70 1.38
C GLU A 335 16.84 -23.07 1.88
N ILE A 336 16.26 -22.15 1.09
CA ILE A 336 14.93 -21.57 1.37
C ILE A 336 13.85 -22.65 1.31
N ALA A 337 13.85 -23.50 0.28
CA ALA A 337 12.88 -24.58 0.12
C ALA A 337 12.96 -25.60 1.27
N LYS A 338 14.16 -25.99 1.72
CA LYS A 338 14.34 -26.87 2.89
C LYS A 338 13.79 -26.25 4.16
N LEU A 339 14.08 -24.97 4.39
CA LEU A 339 13.60 -24.27 5.59
C LEU A 339 12.08 -24.04 5.57
N MET A 340 11.48 -23.81 4.40
CA MET A 340 10.02 -23.74 4.25
C MET A 340 9.38 -25.12 4.48
N SER A 341 9.95 -26.19 3.92
CA SER A 341 9.46 -27.57 4.12
C SER A 341 9.53 -28.02 5.57
N GLN A 342 10.57 -27.64 6.32
CA GLN A 342 10.68 -27.96 7.75
C GLN A 342 9.63 -27.21 8.59
N VAL A 343 9.36 -25.95 8.27
CA VAL A 343 8.33 -25.15 8.94
C VAL A 343 6.93 -25.68 8.61
N GLU A 344 6.68 -26.03 7.35
CA GLU A 344 5.42 -26.62 6.89
C GLU A 344 5.13 -27.97 7.54
N LYS A 345 6.15 -28.83 7.72
CA LYS A 345 6.02 -30.08 8.50
C LYS A 345 5.62 -29.81 9.94
N ASN A 346 6.32 -28.91 10.62
CA ASN A 346 6.03 -28.58 12.02
C ASN A 346 4.62 -27.97 12.22
N VAL A 347 4.09 -27.27 11.21
CA VAL A 347 2.72 -26.72 11.23
C VAL A 347 1.66 -27.78 10.89
N ALA A 348 1.95 -28.68 9.95
CA ALA A 348 1.06 -29.78 9.56
C ALA A 348 0.84 -30.79 10.71
N ASP A 349 1.81 -30.96 11.59
CA ASP A 349 1.71 -31.85 12.75
C ASP A 349 0.83 -31.31 13.89
N ARG A 350 0.34 -30.05 13.80
CA ARG A 350 -0.60 -29.45 14.77
C ARG A 350 -2.06 -29.90 14.52
N PRO A 351 -2.89 -30.03 15.57
CA PRO A 351 -4.33 -30.31 15.45
C PRO A 351 -5.04 -29.32 14.52
N ALA A 352 -6.05 -29.77 13.76
CA ALA A 352 -6.73 -28.95 12.75
C ALA A 352 -7.38 -27.66 13.31
N GLU A 353 -7.76 -27.66 14.58
CA GLU A 353 -8.30 -26.51 15.32
C GLU A 353 -7.22 -25.46 15.65
N GLU A 354 -5.94 -25.84 15.64
CA GLU A 354 -4.77 -24.96 15.81
C GLU A 354 -4.13 -24.54 14.46
N ARG A 355 -4.59 -25.13 13.34
CA ARG A 355 -4.14 -24.76 12.00
C ARG A 355 -4.85 -23.47 11.61
N ARG A 356 -4.10 -22.37 11.57
CA ARG A 356 -4.61 -21.01 11.33
C ARG A 356 -5.47 -20.93 10.06
N SER A 357 -6.60 -20.26 10.17
CA SER A 357 -7.47 -19.87 9.06
C SER A 357 -6.83 -18.78 8.20
N VAL A 358 -7.23 -18.72 6.93
CA VAL A 358 -6.96 -17.58 6.03
C VAL A 358 -7.55 -16.32 6.69
N PRO A 359 -6.85 -15.17 6.66
CA PRO A 359 -7.40 -13.92 7.17
C PRO A 359 -8.76 -13.63 6.51
N GLU A 360 -9.75 -13.20 7.29
CA GLU A 360 -11.02 -12.72 6.75
C GLU A 360 -10.79 -11.50 5.84
N ALA A 361 -11.58 -11.38 4.77
CA ALA A 361 -11.41 -10.35 3.74
C ALA A 361 -11.45 -8.90 4.30
N ALA A 362 -12.16 -8.68 5.41
CA ALA A 362 -12.24 -7.39 6.10
C ALA A 362 -10.94 -6.98 6.83
N PHE A 363 -9.99 -7.91 6.99
CA PHE A 363 -8.74 -7.71 7.74
C PHE A 363 -7.48 -7.73 6.86
N ALA A 364 -7.63 -7.85 5.54
CA ALA A 364 -6.53 -7.82 4.60
C ALA A 364 -6.42 -6.43 3.96
N ASP A 365 -5.42 -5.64 4.37
CA ASP A 365 -5.01 -4.39 3.66
C ASP A 365 -4.52 -4.65 2.21
N VAL A 366 -4.59 -5.91 1.76
CA VAL A 366 -4.20 -6.44 0.45
C VAL A 366 -5.35 -7.22 -0.21
N ALA A 367 -6.59 -7.08 0.28
CA ALA A 367 -7.74 -7.74 -0.33
C ALA A 367 -7.86 -7.32 -1.80
N GLU A 368 -7.79 -8.29 -2.70
CA GLU A 368 -8.13 -8.07 -4.11
C GLU A 368 -9.64 -7.86 -4.19
N GLY A 369 -10.09 -6.72 -4.73
CA GLY A 369 -11.51 -6.51 -5.03
C GLY A 369 -12.02 -7.64 -5.93
N GLY A 370 -13.22 -8.14 -5.66
CA GLY A 370 -13.79 -9.28 -6.37
C GLY A 370 -13.98 -9.06 -7.88
N ASP A 371 -14.04 -7.80 -8.32
CA ASP A 371 -14.14 -7.34 -9.71
C ASP A 371 -12.77 -7.08 -10.38
N GLY A 372 -11.66 -7.22 -9.63
CA GLY A 372 -10.31 -7.03 -10.11
C GLY A 372 -9.76 -5.60 -9.97
N PHE A 373 -10.50 -4.67 -9.37
CA PHE A 373 -10.07 -3.30 -9.14
C PHE A 373 -9.76 -3.04 -7.65
N VAL A 374 -9.08 -1.93 -7.37
CA VAL A 374 -8.97 -1.42 -6.00
C VAL A 374 -10.35 -0.93 -5.54
N PRO A 375 -10.80 -1.28 -4.32
CA PRO A 375 -12.09 -0.80 -3.79
C PRO A 375 -12.10 0.70 -3.49
N GLY A 376 -13.28 1.32 -3.60
CA GLY A 376 -13.50 2.73 -3.24
C GLY A 376 -13.13 3.73 -4.35
N ASP A 377 -13.08 5.01 -3.98
CA ASP A 377 -12.67 6.07 -4.90
C ASP A 377 -11.18 5.97 -5.19
N ILE A 378 -10.83 6.15 -6.46
CA ILE A 378 -9.44 6.05 -6.93
C ILE A 378 -8.94 7.48 -7.13
N ASP A 379 -8.01 7.91 -6.28
CA ASP A 379 -7.36 9.22 -6.44
C ASP A 379 -6.22 9.13 -7.45
N VAL A 380 -6.48 9.64 -8.65
CA VAL A 380 -5.49 9.82 -9.73
C VAL A 380 -5.09 11.28 -9.93
N SER A 381 -5.47 12.19 -9.02
CA SER A 381 -5.20 13.62 -9.16
C SER A 381 -3.70 13.95 -9.11
N VAL A 382 -2.93 13.17 -8.36
CA VAL A 382 -1.47 13.30 -8.33
C VAL A 382 -0.84 12.56 -9.50
N GLN A 383 -0.06 13.33 -10.26
CA GLN A 383 0.80 12.82 -11.33
C GLN A 383 1.76 11.79 -10.74
N THR A 384 1.60 10.56 -11.21
CA THR A 384 2.38 9.40 -10.84
C THR A 384 2.78 8.71 -12.13
N ALA A 385 4.04 8.33 -12.25
CA ALA A 385 4.52 7.62 -13.43
C ALA A 385 3.87 6.23 -13.54
N VAL A 386 3.23 5.98 -14.67
CA VAL A 386 2.56 4.71 -14.99
C VAL A 386 3.01 4.19 -16.34
N ASP A 387 3.14 2.87 -16.44
CA ASP A 387 3.35 2.21 -17.73
C ASP A 387 2.04 2.11 -18.50
N TRP A 388 2.01 2.55 -19.75
CA TRP A 388 0.90 2.28 -20.67
C TRP A 388 1.20 1.01 -21.45
N VAL A 389 0.46 -0.06 -21.15
CA VAL A 389 0.73 -1.39 -21.68
C VAL A 389 -0.28 -1.74 -22.75
N PRO A 390 0.15 -2.05 -23.99
CA PRO A 390 -0.74 -2.52 -25.04
C PRO A 390 -1.49 -3.79 -24.63
N ASN A 391 -2.82 -3.71 -24.61
CA ASN A 391 -3.71 -4.81 -24.29
C ASN A 391 -4.68 -5.01 -25.47
N HIS A 392 -4.30 -5.86 -26.43
CA HIS A 392 -4.85 -5.82 -27.79
C HIS A 392 -4.44 -4.51 -28.47
N ASP A 393 -5.37 -3.80 -29.10
CA ASP A 393 -5.12 -2.53 -29.81
C ASP A 393 -5.43 -1.31 -28.94
N ILE A 394 -5.59 -1.51 -27.63
CA ILE A 394 -5.88 -0.45 -26.64
C ILE A 394 -4.83 -0.56 -25.54
N ALA A 395 -4.03 0.50 -25.36
CA ALA A 395 -3.10 0.62 -24.24
C ALA A 395 -3.86 0.97 -22.96
N LEU A 396 -3.52 0.29 -21.86
CA LEU A 396 -4.12 0.50 -20.53
C LEU A 396 -3.05 0.94 -19.53
N PRO A 397 -3.39 1.78 -18.55
CA PRO A 397 -2.44 2.19 -17.52
C PRO A 397 -2.20 1.05 -16.54
N ALA A 398 -0.96 0.57 -16.42
CA ALA A 398 -0.55 -0.40 -15.41
C ALA A 398 -0.36 0.31 -14.05
N ASP A 399 -1.48 0.72 -13.47
CA ASP A 399 -1.53 1.52 -12.25
C ASP A 399 -2.03 0.69 -11.05
N VAL A 400 -1.23 0.69 -9.97
CA VAL A 400 -1.53 0.02 -8.71
C VAL A 400 -2.70 0.65 -7.94
N ARG A 401 -3.07 1.88 -8.28
CA ARG A 401 -4.23 2.59 -7.73
C ARG A 401 -5.53 2.09 -8.37
N ILE A 402 -5.44 1.64 -9.62
CA ILE A 402 -6.60 1.22 -10.42
C ILE A 402 -6.90 -0.26 -10.18
N PHE A 403 -5.88 -1.10 -10.34
CA PHE A 403 -6.05 -2.55 -10.41
C PHE A 403 -5.63 -3.26 -9.12
N ALA A 404 -6.42 -4.24 -8.70
CA ALA A 404 -5.97 -5.22 -7.72
C ALA A 404 -4.72 -5.96 -8.24
N GLN A 405 -3.89 -6.49 -7.33
CA GLN A 405 -2.57 -7.02 -7.69
C GLN A 405 -2.61 -8.09 -8.78
N SER A 406 -3.50 -9.10 -8.68
CA SER A 406 -3.66 -10.14 -9.70
C SER A 406 -4.07 -9.58 -11.07
N THR A 407 -4.97 -8.58 -11.09
CA THR A 407 -5.41 -7.93 -12.31
C THR A 407 -4.31 -7.07 -12.93
N LEU A 408 -3.57 -6.33 -12.11
CA LEU A 408 -2.43 -5.54 -12.57
C LEU A 408 -1.39 -6.43 -13.26
N GLU A 409 -1.12 -7.62 -12.73
CA GLU A 409 -0.21 -8.58 -13.38
C GLU A 409 -0.71 -9.02 -14.77
N LEU A 410 -2.03 -9.07 -14.99
CA LEU A 410 -2.61 -9.33 -16.31
C LEU A 410 -2.47 -8.13 -17.25
N VAL A 411 -2.72 -6.91 -16.75
CA VAL A 411 -2.54 -5.66 -17.50
C VAL A 411 -1.09 -5.52 -17.97
N MET A 412 -0.13 -5.70 -17.06
CA MET A 412 1.30 -5.65 -17.35
C MET A 412 1.75 -6.66 -18.42
N ARG A 413 1.01 -7.76 -18.61
CA ARG A 413 1.29 -8.79 -19.62
C ARG A 413 0.52 -8.59 -20.92
N GLY A 414 -0.30 -7.53 -21.03
CA GLY A 414 -1.23 -7.34 -22.14
C GLY A 414 -2.24 -8.50 -22.25
N LYS A 415 -2.71 -8.99 -21.10
CA LYS A 415 -3.63 -10.15 -20.98
C LYS A 415 -4.91 -9.83 -20.21
N TYR A 416 -5.15 -8.59 -19.83
CA TYR A 416 -6.36 -8.17 -19.15
C TYR A 416 -7.59 -8.37 -20.07
N GLN A 417 -8.56 -9.19 -19.63
CA GLN A 417 -9.78 -9.54 -20.38
C GLN A 417 -9.55 -9.96 -21.85
N ARG A 418 -8.34 -10.39 -22.21
CA ARG A 418 -7.90 -10.58 -23.60
C ARG A 418 -8.70 -11.64 -24.35
N ARG A 419 -9.10 -12.71 -23.65
CA ARG A 419 -9.89 -13.80 -24.26
C ARG A 419 -11.29 -13.31 -24.63
N MET A 420 -11.90 -12.47 -23.79
CA MET A 420 -13.20 -11.88 -24.06
C MET A 420 -13.15 -10.95 -25.27
N ALA A 421 -12.16 -10.06 -25.32
CA ALA A 421 -11.94 -9.17 -26.47
C ALA A 421 -11.82 -9.95 -27.80
N ARG A 422 -11.02 -11.01 -27.84
CA ARG A 422 -10.90 -11.88 -29.03
C ARG A 422 -12.20 -12.56 -29.45
N MET A 423 -13.11 -12.78 -28.51
CA MET A 423 -14.39 -13.43 -28.73
C MET A 423 -15.54 -12.42 -28.80
N THR A 424 -15.25 -11.13 -28.98
CA THR A 424 -16.27 -10.07 -29.05
C THR A 424 -17.36 -10.37 -30.08
N GLY A 425 -17.00 -10.94 -31.24
CA GLY A 425 -17.97 -11.32 -32.27
C GLY A 425 -18.93 -12.46 -31.89
N ARG A 426 -18.67 -13.20 -30.79
CA ARG A 426 -19.67 -14.12 -30.19
C ARG A 426 -20.65 -13.40 -29.27
N MET A 427 -20.24 -12.25 -28.73
CA MET A 427 -20.99 -11.51 -27.73
C MET A 427 -21.86 -10.41 -28.36
N VAL A 428 -21.35 -9.76 -29.41
CA VAL A 428 -21.98 -8.60 -30.05
C VAL A 428 -21.82 -8.73 -31.57
N GLU A 429 -22.91 -8.52 -32.28
CA GLU A 429 -23.00 -8.54 -33.74
C GLU A 429 -23.10 -7.12 -34.31
N ALA A 430 -22.93 -7.01 -35.64
CA ALA A 430 -22.97 -5.73 -36.32
C ALA A 430 -24.32 -5.01 -36.14
N GLY A 431 -24.28 -3.70 -35.85
CA GLY A 431 -25.46 -2.87 -35.68
C GLY A 431 -26.20 -3.04 -34.34
N GLN A 432 -25.76 -3.93 -33.46
CA GLN A 432 -26.42 -4.15 -32.16
C GLN A 432 -26.13 -3.02 -31.16
N LYS A 433 -27.14 -2.70 -30.37
CA LYS A 433 -27.03 -1.80 -29.21
C LYS A 433 -26.66 -2.60 -27.97
N VAL A 434 -25.61 -2.20 -27.28
CA VAL A 434 -25.09 -2.87 -26.09
C VAL A 434 -25.30 -1.99 -24.87
N LEU A 435 -25.91 -2.53 -23.82
CA LEU A 435 -25.89 -1.97 -22.48
C LEU A 435 -24.87 -2.77 -21.64
N ASP A 436 -23.79 -2.12 -21.22
CA ASP A 436 -22.67 -2.75 -20.49
C ASP A 436 -22.66 -2.28 -19.03
N LEU A 437 -23.17 -3.12 -18.13
CA LEU A 437 -23.33 -2.82 -16.71
C LEU A 437 -22.09 -3.25 -15.92
N GLY A 438 -21.41 -2.26 -15.33
CA GLY A 438 -20.14 -2.43 -14.61
C GLY A 438 -18.98 -2.58 -15.58
N ALA A 439 -18.82 -1.56 -16.45
CA ALA A 439 -17.82 -1.50 -17.52
C ALA A 439 -16.38 -1.34 -17.01
N GLY A 440 -16.17 -1.02 -15.73
CA GLY A 440 -14.87 -0.73 -15.15
C GLY A 440 -14.22 0.45 -15.86
N ILE A 441 -12.96 0.30 -16.26
CA ILE A 441 -12.26 1.29 -17.09
C ILE A 441 -12.58 1.18 -18.60
N GLY A 442 -13.61 0.41 -18.95
CA GLY A 442 -14.23 0.41 -20.29
C GLY A 442 -13.52 -0.40 -21.37
N PHE A 443 -12.51 -1.20 -21.04
CA PHE A 443 -11.73 -1.95 -22.04
C PHE A 443 -12.61 -2.75 -23.03
N LEU A 444 -13.58 -3.54 -22.55
CA LEU A 444 -14.47 -4.33 -23.43
C LEU A 444 -15.50 -3.49 -24.18
N SER A 445 -15.94 -2.38 -23.59
CA SER A 445 -16.92 -1.46 -24.18
C SER A 445 -16.26 -0.69 -25.34
N ILE A 446 -15.08 -0.12 -25.11
CA ILE A 446 -14.25 0.54 -26.12
C ILE A 446 -13.90 -0.44 -27.23
N HIS A 447 -13.43 -1.64 -26.89
CA HIS A 447 -13.06 -2.63 -27.89
C HIS A 447 -14.24 -3.07 -28.77
N ALA A 448 -15.43 -3.27 -28.20
CA ALA A 448 -16.63 -3.60 -28.97
C ALA A 448 -17.05 -2.45 -29.89
N ALA A 449 -17.12 -1.22 -29.38
CA ALA A 449 -17.43 -0.03 -30.15
C ALA A 449 -16.41 0.25 -31.26
N GLN A 450 -15.14 -0.12 -31.07
CA GLN A 450 -14.10 0.05 -32.08
C GLN A 450 -14.17 -1.03 -33.18
N THR A 451 -14.39 -2.29 -32.81
CA THR A 451 -14.16 -3.44 -33.70
C THR A 451 -15.41 -4.02 -34.35
N VAL A 452 -16.59 -3.86 -33.74
CA VAL A 452 -17.84 -4.43 -34.27
C VAL A 452 -18.59 -3.37 -35.09
N SER A 453 -18.67 -3.58 -36.40
CA SER A 453 -19.27 -2.62 -37.35
C SER A 453 -20.65 -2.13 -36.89
N GLU A 454 -20.86 -0.81 -36.88
CA GLU A 454 -22.13 -0.16 -36.49
C GLU A 454 -22.68 -0.48 -35.09
N ALA A 455 -21.96 -1.25 -34.26
CA ALA A 455 -22.39 -1.46 -32.88
C ALA A 455 -22.26 -0.16 -32.08
N THR A 456 -23.24 0.10 -31.21
CA THR A 456 -23.22 1.21 -30.25
C THR A 456 -23.22 0.64 -28.83
N VAL A 457 -22.43 1.24 -27.95
CA VAL A 457 -22.25 0.77 -26.58
C VAL A 457 -22.58 1.89 -25.60
N LEU A 458 -23.47 1.61 -24.66
CA LEU A 458 -23.65 2.40 -23.46
C LEU A 458 -22.92 1.71 -22.30
N ALA A 459 -21.77 2.26 -21.93
CA ALA A 459 -20.97 1.80 -20.81
C ALA A 459 -21.44 2.45 -19.50
N GLN A 460 -21.87 1.63 -18.55
CA GLN A 460 -22.23 2.06 -17.20
C GLN A 460 -21.12 1.69 -16.22
N GLU A 461 -20.67 2.66 -15.44
CA GLU A 461 -19.73 2.45 -14.33
C GLU A 461 -20.03 3.48 -13.23
N ASP A 462 -20.43 3.01 -12.05
CA ASP A 462 -20.88 3.89 -10.97
C ASP A 462 -19.75 4.49 -10.14
N ASN A 463 -18.52 3.98 -10.28
CA ASN A 463 -17.33 4.62 -9.77
C ASN A 463 -16.87 5.76 -10.71
N SER A 464 -17.05 7.00 -10.27
CA SER A 464 -16.68 8.19 -11.06
C SER A 464 -15.20 8.23 -11.43
N SER A 465 -14.30 7.70 -10.59
CA SER A 465 -12.88 7.63 -10.91
C SER A 465 -12.60 6.65 -12.05
N ARG A 466 -13.22 5.46 -12.04
CA ARG A 466 -13.08 4.49 -13.14
C ARG A 466 -13.65 5.03 -14.45
N LEU A 467 -14.74 5.79 -14.39
CA LEU A 467 -15.28 6.48 -15.56
C LEU A 467 -14.35 7.58 -16.08
N ALA A 468 -13.71 8.34 -15.20
CA ALA A 468 -12.67 9.30 -15.60
C ALA A 468 -11.48 8.59 -16.26
N ILE A 469 -11.00 7.48 -15.67
CA ILE A 469 -9.94 6.66 -16.25
C ILE A 469 -10.33 6.09 -17.62
N MET A 470 -11.61 5.71 -17.82
CA MET A 470 -12.09 5.26 -19.13
C MET A 470 -11.93 6.36 -20.19
N ARG A 471 -12.14 7.64 -19.83
CA ARG A 471 -11.88 8.78 -20.72
C ARG A 471 -10.39 8.94 -20.97
N ASP A 472 -9.55 8.83 -19.94
CA ASP A 472 -8.09 8.87 -20.09
C ASP A 472 -7.58 7.77 -21.02
N VAL A 473 -8.17 6.58 -20.98
CA VAL A 473 -7.86 5.47 -21.91
C VAL A 473 -8.22 5.86 -23.34
N LEU A 474 -9.37 6.49 -23.60
CA LEU A 474 -9.72 6.97 -24.94
C LEU A 474 -8.74 8.04 -25.43
N ASP A 475 -8.45 9.03 -24.59
CA ASP A 475 -7.58 10.15 -24.91
C ASP A 475 -6.15 9.69 -25.18
N HIS A 476 -5.59 8.82 -24.34
CA HIS A 476 -4.25 8.26 -24.51
C HIS A 476 -4.11 7.47 -25.82
N ASN A 477 -5.15 6.74 -26.20
CA ASN A 477 -5.15 5.94 -27.42
C ASN A 477 -5.63 6.74 -28.66
N ALA A 478 -5.96 8.03 -28.51
CA ALA A 478 -6.53 8.88 -29.56
C ALA A 478 -7.75 8.24 -30.26
N LEU A 479 -8.67 7.67 -29.48
CA LEU A 479 -9.84 6.96 -29.98
C LEU A 479 -11.07 7.87 -30.03
N GLU A 480 -11.49 8.26 -31.24
CA GLU A 480 -12.71 9.03 -31.48
C GLU A 480 -13.87 8.10 -31.87
N LEU A 481 -14.65 7.65 -30.88
CA LEU A 481 -15.76 6.72 -31.10
C LEU A 481 -17.12 7.40 -31.36
N GLY A 482 -17.24 8.71 -31.08
CA GLY A 482 -18.48 9.47 -31.28
C GLY A 482 -19.70 8.77 -30.68
N ASP A 483 -20.80 8.72 -31.43
CA ASP A 483 -22.06 8.09 -31.00
C ASP A 483 -21.97 6.56 -30.82
N ARG A 484 -20.84 5.93 -31.16
CA ARG A 484 -20.63 4.48 -30.97
C ARG A 484 -20.31 4.11 -29.53
N LEU A 485 -19.88 5.05 -28.68
CA LEU A 485 -19.66 4.83 -27.26
C LEU A 485 -20.23 5.99 -26.44
N SER A 486 -21.15 5.67 -25.53
CA SER A 486 -21.69 6.58 -24.52
C SER A 486 -21.35 6.06 -23.12
N MET A 487 -21.21 6.96 -22.15
CA MET A 487 -20.83 6.64 -20.78
C MET A 487 -21.84 7.21 -19.78
N ILE A 488 -22.22 6.44 -18.77
CA ILE A 488 -23.07 6.89 -17.66
C ILE A 488 -22.50 6.41 -16.32
N ASP A 489 -22.65 7.23 -15.29
CA ASP A 489 -22.20 6.97 -13.91
C ASP A 489 -23.35 6.60 -12.96
N THR A 490 -24.53 6.33 -13.49
CA THR A 490 -25.71 6.03 -12.67
C THR A 490 -25.49 4.75 -11.86
N PRO A 491 -25.62 4.78 -10.52
CA PRO A 491 -25.50 3.59 -9.67
C PRO A 491 -26.51 2.50 -10.03
N VAL A 492 -26.02 1.28 -10.25
CA VAL A 492 -26.86 0.13 -10.62
C VAL A 492 -27.23 -0.70 -9.39
N ILE A 493 -26.26 -1.02 -8.54
CA ILE A 493 -26.49 -1.75 -7.30
C ILE A 493 -26.93 -0.76 -6.21
N CYS A 494 -28.10 -1.03 -5.62
CA CYS A 494 -28.74 -0.18 -4.62
C CYS A 494 -28.87 -0.98 -3.31
N ASP A 495 -29.19 -0.30 -2.20
CA ASP A 495 -29.37 -0.92 -0.88
C ASP A 495 -30.45 -2.00 -0.85
N ASN A 496 -31.38 -1.98 -1.80
CA ASN A 496 -32.45 -2.96 -1.92
C ASN A 496 -32.60 -3.48 -3.36
N ASP A 497 -32.88 -4.79 -3.45
CA ASP A 497 -33.02 -5.50 -4.72
C ASP A 497 -34.15 -4.94 -5.63
N ALA A 498 -35.22 -4.39 -5.04
CA ALA A 498 -36.35 -3.87 -5.80
C ALA A 498 -35.99 -2.59 -6.57
N GLU A 499 -35.20 -1.73 -5.96
CA GLU A 499 -34.69 -0.50 -6.56
C GLU A 499 -33.65 -0.81 -7.64
N THR A 500 -32.72 -1.74 -7.39
CA THR A 500 -31.79 -2.22 -8.43
C THR A 500 -32.56 -2.74 -9.65
N LEU A 501 -33.58 -3.56 -9.45
CA LEU A 501 -34.40 -4.08 -10.55
C LEU A 501 -35.16 -2.97 -11.28
N ALA A 502 -35.78 -2.05 -10.55
CA ALA A 502 -36.49 -0.92 -11.16
C ALA A 502 -35.54 -0.09 -12.04
N ARG A 503 -34.32 0.17 -11.56
CA ARG A 503 -33.32 0.95 -12.29
C ARG A 503 -32.79 0.23 -13.53
N VAL A 504 -32.41 -1.03 -13.41
CA VAL A 504 -31.95 -1.83 -14.56
C VAL A 504 -33.07 -1.97 -15.59
N ASN A 505 -34.30 -2.23 -15.17
CA ASN A 505 -35.45 -2.32 -16.07
C ASN A 505 -35.73 -0.98 -16.77
N GLN A 506 -35.56 0.14 -16.07
CA GLN A 506 -35.68 1.48 -16.66
C GLN A 506 -34.58 1.73 -17.70
N MET A 507 -33.32 1.38 -17.39
CA MET A 507 -32.21 1.49 -18.34
C MET A 507 -32.45 0.65 -19.61
N ILE A 508 -32.96 -0.57 -19.48
CA ILE A 508 -33.35 -1.42 -20.62
C ILE A 508 -34.50 -0.78 -21.41
N ALA A 509 -35.52 -0.25 -20.71
CA ALA A 509 -36.66 0.40 -21.34
C ALA A 509 -36.26 1.65 -22.15
N ASP A 510 -35.36 2.47 -21.60
CA ASP A 510 -34.93 3.73 -22.23
C ASP A 510 -34.02 3.50 -23.43
N HIS A 511 -33.08 2.55 -23.32
CA HIS A 511 -32.04 2.35 -24.34
C HIS A 511 -32.39 1.29 -25.37
N GLN A 512 -33.35 0.41 -25.05
CA GLN A 512 -33.76 -0.72 -25.88
C GLN A 512 -32.56 -1.53 -26.43
N PRO A 513 -31.68 -2.07 -25.55
CA PRO A 513 -30.48 -2.78 -26.00
C PRO A 513 -30.81 -4.16 -26.59
N ASP A 514 -30.07 -4.56 -27.62
CA ASP A 514 -30.08 -5.92 -28.15
C ASP A 514 -29.27 -6.87 -27.26
N VAL A 515 -28.16 -6.35 -26.71
CA VAL A 515 -27.22 -7.10 -25.86
C VAL A 515 -27.09 -6.45 -24.50
N LEU A 516 -27.28 -7.25 -23.43
CA LEU A 516 -27.04 -6.86 -22.05
C LEU A 516 -25.77 -7.54 -21.52
N ARG A 517 -24.71 -6.76 -21.27
CA ARG A 517 -23.49 -7.23 -20.61
C ARG A 517 -23.53 -6.90 -19.11
N ILE A 518 -23.13 -7.86 -18.27
CA ILE A 518 -23.24 -7.74 -16.80
C ILE A 518 -21.97 -8.24 -16.12
N SER A 519 -21.33 -7.39 -15.32
CA SER A 519 -20.24 -7.79 -14.43
C SER A 519 -20.64 -7.93 -12.96
N TYR A 520 -21.70 -7.25 -12.51
CA TYR A 520 -22.15 -7.26 -11.11
C TYR A 520 -22.60 -8.63 -10.63
N GLU A 521 -22.16 -8.99 -9.42
CA GLU A 521 -22.44 -10.29 -8.78
C GLU A 521 -23.94 -10.50 -8.55
N GLU A 522 -24.63 -9.46 -8.06
CA GLU A 522 -26.05 -9.50 -7.71
C GLU A 522 -26.93 -9.76 -8.93
N LEU A 523 -26.59 -9.09 -10.05
CA LEU A 523 -27.30 -9.19 -11.31
C LEU A 523 -27.00 -10.50 -12.05
N GLY A 524 -25.77 -11.02 -11.97
CA GLY A 524 -25.45 -12.35 -12.49
C GLY A 524 -26.05 -13.50 -11.66
N GLY A 525 -26.26 -13.27 -10.37
CA GLY A 525 -26.79 -14.23 -9.41
C GLY A 525 -28.30 -14.10 -9.18
N ARG A 526 -28.65 -13.49 -8.03
CA ARG A 526 -30.03 -13.56 -7.47
C ARG A 526 -31.06 -12.76 -8.24
N LEU A 527 -30.64 -11.75 -8.98
CA LEU A 527 -31.54 -10.81 -9.64
C LEU A 527 -31.82 -11.15 -11.10
N LEU A 528 -30.98 -11.95 -11.77
CA LEU A 528 -31.06 -12.18 -13.21
C LEU A 528 -32.47 -12.58 -13.69
N SER A 529 -33.09 -13.56 -13.02
CA SER A 529 -34.44 -14.08 -13.35
C SER A 529 -35.58 -13.08 -13.15
N ARG A 530 -35.31 -11.93 -12.53
CA ARG A 530 -36.29 -10.89 -12.22
C ARG A 530 -36.11 -9.64 -13.10
N VAL A 531 -35.09 -9.61 -13.95
CA VAL A 531 -34.85 -8.53 -14.91
C VAL A 531 -35.84 -8.65 -16.07
N THR A 532 -36.50 -7.54 -16.41
CA THR A 532 -37.39 -7.45 -17.57
C THR A 532 -36.55 -7.20 -18.82
N LEU A 533 -36.26 -8.26 -19.57
CA LEU A 533 -35.31 -8.23 -20.68
C LEU A 533 -35.79 -7.47 -21.92
N GLY A 534 -37.11 -7.35 -22.14
CA GLY A 534 -37.66 -6.56 -23.24
C GLY A 534 -37.06 -6.93 -24.61
N PRO A 535 -36.38 -6.01 -25.32
CA PRO A 535 -35.76 -6.26 -26.63
C PRO A 535 -34.45 -7.06 -26.57
N VAL A 536 -33.91 -7.32 -25.38
CA VAL A 536 -32.62 -8.02 -25.22
C VAL A 536 -32.73 -9.44 -25.79
N THR A 537 -31.94 -9.70 -26.82
CA THR A 537 -31.82 -11.02 -27.47
C THR A 537 -30.63 -11.81 -26.93
N ARG A 538 -29.70 -11.15 -26.25
CA ARG A 538 -28.50 -11.79 -25.68
C ARG A 538 -28.08 -11.15 -24.36
N VAL A 539 -27.85 -12.00 -23.35
CA VAL A 539 -27.23 -11.60 -22.08
C VAL A 539 -25.84 -12.22 -22.00
N VAL A 540 -24.83 -11.41 -21.65
CA VAL A 540 -23.44 -11.83 -21.52
C VAL A 540 -22.96 -11.52 -20.10
N LEU A 541 -22.73 -12.56 -19.31
CA LEU A 541 -22.21 -12.44 -17.95
C LEU A 541 -20.69 -12.59 -17.96
N PHE A 542 -19.99 -11.76 -17.20
CA PHE A 542 -18.53 -11.83 -17.05
C PHE A 542 -18.07 -11.39 -15.66
N GLY A 543 -16.78 -11.58 -15.34
CA GLY A 543 -16.26 -11.20 -14.03
C GLY A 543 -17.02 -11.87 -12.86
N PRO A 544 -17.33 -11.14 -11.78
CA PRO A 544 -18.08 -11.67 -10.63
C PRO A 544 -19.42 -12.33 -10.98
N ALA A 545 -20.12 -11.80 -11.99
CA ALA A 545 -21.42 -12.31 -12.43
C ALA A 545 -21.40 -13.79 -12.84
N VAL A 546 -20.28 -14.29 -13.40
CA VAL A 546 -20.15 -15.70 -13.84
C VAL A 546 -20.17 -16.65 -12.65
N ALA A 547 -19.37 -16.35 -11.63
CA ALA A 547 -19.30 -17.18 -10.43
C ALA A 547 -20.66 -17.19 -9.70
N ALA A 548 -21.29 -16.03 -9.58
CA ALA A 548 -22.62 -15.89 -8.98
C ALA A 548 -23.68 -16.69 -9.74
N PHE A 549 -23.69 -16.59 -11.08
CA PHE A 549 -24.62 -17.32 -11.92
C PHE A 549 -24.52 -18.84 -11.70
N HIS A 550 -23.30 -19.39 -11.74
CA HIS A 550 -23.09 -20.83 -11.51
C HIS A 550 -23.48 -21.26 -10.09
N ALA A 551 -23.21 -20.44 -9.07
CA ALA A 551 -23.61 -20.73 -7.70
C ALA A 551 -25.14 -20.77 -7.51
N GLN A 552 -25.87 -19.92 -8.21
CA GLN A 552 -27.32 -19.79 -8.07
C GLN A 552 -28.15 -20.66 -9.03
N ARG A 553 -27.56 -21.11 -10.13
CA ARG A 553 -28.24 -21.94 -11.14
C ARG A 553 -28.88 -23.21 -10.59
N SER A 554 -28.32 -23.80 -9.54
CA SER A 554 -28.92 -24.97 -8.88
C SER A 554 -30.24 -24.65 -8.16
N LYS A 555 -30.43 -23.38 -7.77
CA LYS A 555 -31.57 -22.89 -6.99
C LYS A 555 -32.68 -22.31 -7.85
N VAL A 556 -32.35 -21.75 -9.02
CA VAL A 556 -33.31 -21.15 -9.96
C VAL A 556 -33.32 -21.95 -11.26
N LYS A 557 -34.39 -22.74 -11.47
CA LYS A 557 -34.62 -23.50 -12.71
C LYS A 557 -35.48 -22.71 -13.68
N ASP A 558 -34.93 -21.65 -14.25
CA ASP A 558 -35.56 -20.93 -15.36
C ASP A 558 -34.97 -21.41 -16.70
N PRO A 559 -35.73 -22.16 -17.53
CA PRO A 559 -35.25 -22.64 -18.81
C PRO A 559 -34.93 -21.51 -19.80
N SER A 560 -35.55 -20.33 -19.65
CA SER A 560 -35.33 -19.17 -20.52
C SER A 560 -33.94 -18.55 -20.33
N LEU A 561 -33.29 -18.81 -19.19
CA LEU A 561 -31.95 -18.32 -18.85
C LEU A 561 -30.87 -19.41 -18.93
N SER A 562 -31.09 -20.41 -19.78
CA SER A 562 -30.12 -21.47 -20.01
C SER A 562 -28.93 -20.92 -20.81
N PRO A 563 -27.67 -21.15 -20.37
CA PRO A 563 -26.51 -20.81 -21.17
C PRO A 563 -26.49 -21.57 -22.49
N ASP A 564 -26.09 -20.85 -23.53
CA ASP A 564 -25.65 -21.45 -24.77
C ASP A 564 -24.32 -22.18 -24.51
N GLN A 565 -24.34 -23.51 -24.59
CA GLN A 565 -23.16 -24.33 -24.30
C GLN A 565 -22.06 -24.21 -25.36
N ASP A 566 -22.42 -23.86 -26.60
CA ASP A 566 -21.48 -23.77 -27.70
C ASP A 566 -20.78 -22.40 -27.72
N GLN A 567 -21.50 -21.37 -27.26
CA GLN A 567 -20.98 -20.00 -27.21
C GLN A 567 -20.28 -19.64 -25.88
N SER A 568 -20.70 -20.23 -24.76
CA SER A 568 -20.17 -19.91 -23.42
C SER A 568 -18.75 -20.46 -23.17
N MET A 569 -18.02 -19.82 -22.24
CA MET A 569 -16.66 -20.16 -21.83
C MET A 569 -16.51 -20.04 -20.30
N PRO A 570 -15.42 -20.53 -19.69
CA PRO A 570 -15.18 -20.32 -18.27
C PRO A 570 -15.16 -18.84 -17.84
N GLU A 571 -14.71 -17.94 -18.72
CA GLU A 571 -14.58 -16.52 -18.43
C GLU A 571 -15.86 -15.69 -18.68
N PHE A 572 -16.82 -16.24 -19.43
CA PHE A 572 -18.08 -15.55 -19.72
C PHE A 572 -19.21 -16.52 -20.08
N VAL A 573 -20.44 -16.18 -19.71
CA VAL A 573 -21.64 -16.96 -19.99
C VAL A 573 -22.51 -16.20 -20.99
N ILE A 574 -22.93 -16.86 -22.07
CA ILE A 574 -23.88 -16.31 -23.04
C ILE A 574 -25.23 -16.99 -22.84
N ILE A 575 -26.28 -16.18 -22.73
CA ILE A 575 -27.67 -16.60 -22.59
C ILE A 575 -28.45 -15.94 -23.73
N GLU A 576 -29.18 -16.75 -24.49
CA GLU A 576 -30.14 -16.27 -25.49
C GLU A 576 -31.55 -16.48 -24.93
N PRO A 577 -32.19 -15.43 -24.40
CA PRO A 577 -33.48 -15.55 -23.74
C PRO A 577 -34.52 -16.09 -24.72
N LYS A 578 -35.16 -17.21 -24.37
CA LYS A 578 -36.30 -17.70 -25.14
C LYS A 578 -37.46 -16.75 -24.91
N GLN A 579 -37.86 -16.00 -25.94
CA GLN A 579 -39.07 -15.20 -25.88
C GLN A 579 -40.22 -16.09 -25.42
N ALA A 580 -40.90 -15.69 -24.34
CA ALA A 580 -42.15 -16.33 -23.95
C ALA A 580 -43.09 -16.21 -25.15
N ALA A 581 -43.43 -17.33 -25.78
CA ALA A 581 -44.42 -17.34 -26.84
C ALA A 581 -45.68 -16.67 -26.28
N HIS A 582 -46.03 -15.49 -26.82
CA HIS A 582 -47.27 -14.81 -26.46
C HIS A 582 -48.41 -15.79 -26.68
N ALA A 583 -48.99 -16.30 -25.60
CA ALA A 583 -50.28 -16.96 -25.66
C ALA A 583 -51.29 -15.86 -26.05
N THR A 584 -51.75 -15.95 -27.29
CA THR A 584 -52.86 -15.19 -27.87
C THR A 584 -54.09 -15.16 -27.01
#